data_AF-A0A435TWK2-F1
#
_entry.id   AF-A0A435TWK2-F1
#
_cell.length_a   1.000
_cell.length_b   1.000
_cell.length_c   1.000
_cell.angle_alpha   90.00
_cell.angle_beta   90.00
_cell.angle_gamma   90.00
#
_symmetry.space_group_name_H-M   'P 1'
#
loop_
_entity.id
_entity.type
_entity.pdbx_description
1 polymer ?
#
loop_
_entity_poly.entity_id
_entity_poly.type
_entity_poly.pdbx_seq_one_letter_code
_entity_poly.pdbx_strand_id
1 'polypeptide(L)' 'MYTNTLSFGHDEEIEALRDMVRRFAQDRIAPIAADIDRSNEFPAHLWGELGALGLLGITA' A
#
# COMPACT_ATOMS: atom_id res chain seq x y z
N MET A 1 -7.90 1.56 14.46
CA MET A 1 -8.17 1.75 13.01
C MET A 1 -9.53 1.12 12.69
N TYR A 2 -10.37 1.78 11.89
CA TYR A 2 -11.66 1.23 11.50
C TYR A 2 -11.48 0.26 10.32
N THR A 3 -11.90 -0.99 10.48
CA THR A 3 -11.71 -2.06 9.48
C THR A 3 -13.03 -2.60 8.92
N ASN A 4 -14.18 -2.12 9.42
CA ASN A 4 -15.47 -2.66 9.04
C ASN A 4 -16.00 -2.00 7.76
N THR A 5 -15.76 -2.63 6.61
CA THR A 5 -16.15 -2.12 5.28
C THR A 5 -17.24 -3.00 4.67
N LEU A 6 -17.99 -2.45 3.72
CA LEU A 6 -18.82 -3.24 2.83
C LEU A 6 -17.95 -4.28 2.11
N SER A 7 -18.41 -5.54 2.06
CA SER A 7 -17.80 -6.58 1.24
C SER A 7 -18.45 -6.55 -0.15
N PHE A 8 -17.62 -6.55 -1.19
CA PHE A 8 -18.05 -6.44 -2.58
C PHE A 8 -17.99 -7.77 -3.35
N GLY A 9 -17.63 -8.87 -2.67
CA GLY A 9 -17.60 -10.20 -3.29
C GLY A 9 -16.46 -10.39 -4.28
N HIS A 10 -15.27 -9.82 -4.03
CA HIS A 10 -14.08 -10.16 -4.80
C HIS A 10 -13.62 -11.59 -4.49
N ASP A 11 -12.81 -12.15 -5.39
CA ASP A 11 -12.17 -13.44 -5.17
C ASP A 11 -11.08 -13.37 -4.08
N GLU A 12 -10.60 -14.55 -3.68
CA GLU A 12 -9.59 -14.70 -2.62
C GLU A 12 -8.26 -14.04 -3.00
N GLU A 13 -7.94 -13.96 -4.30
CA GLU A 13 -6.70 -13.33 -4.78
C GLU A 13 -6.71 -11.82 -4.56
N ILE A 14 -7.82 -11.16 -4.89
CA ILE A 14 -7.99 -9.71 -4.65
C ILE A 14 -8.02 -9.40 -3.15
N GLU A 15 -8.65 -10.24 -2.33
CA GLU A 15 -8.67 -10.02 -0.89
C GLU A 15 -7.27 -10.22 -0.27
N ALA A 16 -6.50 -11.21 -0.73
CA ALA A 16 -5.10 -11.38 -0.33
C ALA A 16 -4.22 -10.20 -0.74
N LEU A 17 -4.39 -9.69 -1.97
CA LEU A 17 -3.71 -8.49 -2.46
C LEU A 17 -4.04 -7.28 -1.58
N ARG A 18 -5.33 -7.07 -1.26
CA ARG A 18 -5.79 -5.97 -0.39
C ARG A 18 -5.14 -6.04 0.99
N ASP A 19 -5.08 -7.22 1.58
CA ASP A 19 -4.48 -7.41 2.90
C ASP A 19 -2.96 -7.17 2.90
N MET A 20 -2.26 -7.67 1.88
CA MET A 20 -0.82 -7.42 1.71
C MET A 20 -0.52 -5.92 1.56
N VAL A 21 -1.22 -5.23 0.64
CA VAL A 21 -1.01 -3.79 0.41
C VAL A 21 -1.41 -2.97 1.63
N ARG A 22 -2.48 -3.35 2.34
CA ARG A 22 -2.89 -2.68 3.58
C ARG A 22 -1.78 -2.75 4.63
N ARG A 23 -1.18 -3.93 4.85
CA ARG A 23 -0.06 -4.11 5.80
C ARG A 23 1.13 -3.25 5.40
N PHE A 24 1.57 -3.31 4.13
CA PHE A 24 2.65 -2.47 3.63
C PHE A 24 2.38 -0.98 3.86
N ALA A 25 1.17 -0.51 3.55
CA ALA A 25 0.80 0.88 3.75
C ALA A 25 0.82 1.30 5.22
N GLN A 26 0.38 0.43 6.15
CA GLN A 26 0.45 0.72 7.59
C GLN A 26 1.88 0.74 8.12
N ASP A 27 2.71 -0.20 7.69
CA ASP A 27 4.04 -0.41 8.27
C ASP A 27 5.10 0.50 7.65
N ARG A 28 4.93 0.88 6.37
CA ARG A 28 5.96 1.57 5.58
C ARG A 28 5.55 2.98 5.16
N ILE A 29 4.29 3.19 4.77
CA ILE A 29 3.84 4.49 4.24
C ILE A 29 3.30 5.40 5.35
N ALA A 30 2.37 4.91 6.16
CA ALA A 30 1.69 5.71 7.19
C ALA A 30 2.65 6.42 8.17
N PRO A 31 3.77 5.81 8.62
CA PRO A 31 4.69 6.47 9.56
C PRO A 31 5.39 7.71 8.98
N ILE A 32 5.57 7.78 7.65
CA ILE A 32 6.30 8.87 6.98
C ILE A 32 5.38 9.83 6.21
N ALA A 33 4.07 9.56 6.17
CA ALA A 33 3.11 10.32 5.35
C ALA A 33 3.08 11.82 5.71
N ALA A 34 3.09 12.17 6.99
CA ALA A 34 3.07 13.56 7.44
C ALA A 34 4.39 14.30 7.14
N ASP A 35 5.52 13.57 7.17
CA ASP A 35 6.82 14.15 6.86
C ASP A 35 6.96 14.43 5.36
N ILE A 36 6.47 13.53 4.51
CA ILE A 36 6.40 13.71 3.05
C ILE A 36 5.57 14.96 2.70
N ASP A 37 4.41 15.13 3.33
CA ASP A 37 3.56 16.31 3.13
C ASP A 37 4.30 17.60 3.52
N ARG A 38 4.92 17.60 4.70
CA ARG A 38 5.65 18.76 5.23
C ARG A 38 6.88 19.12 4.40
N SER A 39 7.63 18.13 3.91
CA SER A 39 8.83 18.37 3.10
C SER A 39 8.51 18.63 1.63
N ASN A 40 7.33 18.23 1.15
CA ASN A 40 6.95 18.20 -0.26
C ASN A 40 7.97 17.41 -1.13
N GLU A 41 8.53 16.34 -0.56
CA GLU A 41 9.50 15.47 -1.23
C GLU A 41 8.98 14.06 -1.38
N PHE A 42 9.15 13.50 -2.57
CA PHE A 42 8.75 12.13 -2.83
C PHE A 42 9.71 11.12 -2.14
N PRO A 43 9.19 10.10 -1.44
CA PRO A 43 10.00 9.08 -0.78
C PRO A 43 10.54 8.04 -1.77
N ALA A 44 11.58 8.38 -2.54
CA ALA A 44 12.11 7.55 -3.63
C ALA A 44 12.54 6.12 -3.21
N HIS A 45 12.92 5.93 -1.94
CA HIS A 45 13.29 4.61 -1.41
C HIS A 45 12.13 3.60 -1.48
N LEU A 46 10.87 4.04 -1.45
CA LEU A 46 9.71 3.16 -1.53
C LEU A 46 9.59 2.47 -2.89
N TRP A 47 10.19 3.00 -3.97
CA TRP A 47 10.11 2.35 -5.29
C TRP A 47 10.69 0.94 -5.29
N GLY A 48 11.82 0.72 -4.60
CA GLY A 48 12.44 -0.60 -4.50
C GLY A 48 11.53 -1.61 -3.80
N GLU A 49 10.87 -1.18 -2.71
CA GLU A 49 9.96 -2.03 -1.94
C GLU A 49 8.67 -2.34 -2.70
N LEU A 50 8.06 -1.32 -3.32
CA LEU A 50 6.88 -1.48 -4.16
C LEU A 50 7.15 -2.40 -5.36
N GLY A 51 8.33 -2.29 -5.97
CA GLY A 51 8.76 -3.17 -7.06
C GLY A 51 8.95 -4.62 -6.61
N ALA A 52 9.56 -4.83 -5.44
CA ALA A 52 9.74 -6.17 -4.87
C ALA A 52 8.40 -6.85 -4.53
N LEU A 53 7.35 -6.08 -4.22
CA LEU A 53 5.99 -6.56 -4.01
C LEU A 53 5.18 -6.74 -5.32
N GLY A 54 5.77 -6.45 -6.48
CA GLY A 54 5.09 -6.57 -7.78
C GLY A 54 4.05 -5.48 -8.06
N LEU A 55 3.98 -4.42 -7.26
CA LEU A 55 2.91 -3.42 -7.35
C LEU A 55 3.07 -2.45 -8.52
N LEU A 56 4.27 -2.33 -9.09
CA LEU A 56 4.58 -1.35 -10.14
C LEU A 56 4.16 -1.78 -11.55
N GLY A 57 3.93 -3.08 -11.75
CA GLY A 57 3.55 -3.68 -13.04
C GLY A 57 2.32 -4.56 -12.91
N ILE A 58 1.41 -4.25 -11.98
CA ILE A 58 0.30 -5.14 -11.59
C ILE A 58 -0.67 -5.49 -12.73
N THR A 59 -0.66 -4.70 -13.82
CA THR A 59 -1.50 -4.92 -15.02
C THR A 59 -0.69 -5.11 -16.31
N ALA A 60 0.62 -5.41 -16.19
CA ALA A 60 1.50 -5.56 -17.34
C ALA A 60 1.17 -6.78 -18.21
#